data_AF-A0A3M1JGE5-F1
#
_entry.id   AF-A0A3M1JGE5-F1
#
_cell.length_a   1.000
_cell.length_b   1.000
_cell.length_c   1.000
_cell.angle_alpha   90.00
_cell.angle_beta   90.00
_cell.angle_gamma   90.00
#
_symmetry.space_group_name_H-M   'P 1'
#
loop_
_entity.id
_entity.type
_entity.pdbx_description
1 polymer ?
#
loop_
_entity_poly.entity_id
_entity_poly.type
_entity_poly.pdbx_seq_one_letter_code
_entity_poly.pdbx_strand_id
1 'polypeptide(L)' 'KIAADPHVTAVYDNTGDFDATVIAKFKNRRGLDSFLKKIQTYDFVERTETRMILNTIKEDTILF' A
#
# COMPACT_ATOMS: atom_id res chain seq x y z
N LYS A 1 0.07 11.81 4.21
CA LYS A 1 -1.18 11.71 3.41
C LYS A 1 -1.60 10.26 3.16
N ILE A 2 -0.70 9.37 2.72
CA ILE A 2 -1.02 7.96 2.45
C ILE A 2 -1.28 7.18 3.75
N ALA A 3 -0.42 7.32 4.77
CA ALA A 3 -0.54 6.63 6.05
C ALA A 3 -1.83 6.92 6.86
N ALA A 4 -2.57 7.98 6.52
CA ALA A 4 -3.83 8.32 7.17
C ALA A 4 -5.03 7.57 6.58
N ASP A 5 -4.86 6.84 5.47
CA ASP A 5 -5.94 6.07 4.87
C ASP A 5 -6.22 4.82 5.73
N PRO A 6 -7.49 4.57 6.11
CA PRO A 6 -7.83 3.47 7.01
C PRO A 6 -7.54 2.07 6.44
N HIS A 7 -7.32 1.95 5.12
CA HIS A 7 -6.94 0.69 4.51
C HIS A 7 -5.43 0.39 4.66
N VAL A 8 -4.62 1.40 4.96
CA VAL A 8 -3.16 1.27 5.07
C VAL A 8 -2.81 0.72 6.44
N THR A 9 -2.13 -0.43 6.46
CA THR A 9 -1.69 -1.11 7.68
C THR A 9 -0.21 -0.87 7.98
N ALA A 10 0.59 -0.55 6.96
CA ALA A 10 1.99 -0.19 7.14
C ALA A 10 2.49 0.71 6.01
N VAL A 11 3.43 1.59 6.33
CA VAL A 11 4.18 2.40 5.37
C VAL A 11 5.64 2.33 5.76
N TYR A 12 6.49 2.01 4.81
CA TYR A 12 7.94 1.94 4.96
C TYR A 12 8.58 2.91 3.99
N ASP A 13 9.52 3.69 4.50
CA ASP A 13 10.51 4.39 3.68
C ASP A 13 11.65 3.41 3.42
N ASN A 14 12.01 3.22 2.15
CA ASN A 14 13.02 2.24 1.78
C ASN A 14 13.87 2.69 0.60
N THR A 15 15.07 2.13 0.52
CA THR A 15 15.96 2.32 -0.62
C THR A 15 15.60 1.35 -1.74
N GLY A 16 15.77 1.74 -3.00
CA GLY A 16 15.59 0.86 -4.16
C GLY A 16 15.01 1.61 -5.36
N ASP A 17 14.34 0.89 -6.25
CA ASP A 17 13.67 1.47 -7.42
C ASP A 17 12.40 2.29 -7.07
N PHE A 18 11.96 2.21 -5.81
CA PHE A 18 10.85 2.95 -5.24
C PHE A 18 11.21 3.35 -3.82
N ASP A 19 10.85 4.58 -3.44
CA ASP A 19 11.23 5.18 -2.14
C ASP A 19 10.31 4.76 -0.99
N ALA A 20 9.14 4.19 -1.30
CA ALA A 20 8.16 3.80 -0.29
C ALA A 20 7.45 2.49 -0.64
N THR A 21 7.19 1.69 0.40
CA THR A 21 6.33 0.51 0.34
C THR A 21 5.13 0.68 1.25
N VAL A 22 3.94 0.45 0.70
CA VAL A 22 2.67 0.57 1.41
C VAL A 22 1.99 -0.79 1.44
N ILE A 23 1.65 -1.26 2.64
CA ILE A 23 0.79 -2.44 2.82
C ILE A 23 -0.61 -1.92 3.12
N ALA A 24 -1.58 -2.33 2.30
CA ALA A 24 -2.97 -1.97 2.47
C ALA A 24 -3.90 -3.16 2.24
N LYS A 25 -5.00 -3.22 2.99
CA LYS A 25 -5.99 -4.30 2.94
C LYS A 25 -7.34 -3.75 2.52
N PHE A 26 -7.96 -4.39 1.53
CA PHE A 26 -9.25 -3.96 0.98
C PHE A 26 -10.26 -5.11 1.02
N LYS A 27 -11.51 -4.80 1.37
CA LYS A 27 -12.59 -5.79 1.37
C LYS A 27 -12.94 -6.29 -0.05
N ASN A 28 -12.69 -5.48 -1.07
CA ASN A 28 -13.04 -5.80 -2.45
C ASN A 28 -12.15 -5.01 -3.45
N ARG A 29 -12.18 -5.45 -4.72
CA ARG A 29 -11.42 -4.82 -5.82
C ARG A 29 -11.78 -3.36 -6.07
N ARG A 30 -13.03 -2.95 -5.79
CA ARG A 30 -13.47 -1.55 -5.97
C ARG A 30 -12.79 -0.61 -4.99
N GLY A 31 -12.59 -1.05 -3.74
CA GLY A 31 -11.83 -0.31 -2.73
C GLY A 31 -10.37 -0.13 -3.15
N LEU A 32 -9.74 -1.21 -3.64
CA LEU A 32 -8.38 -1.16 -4.18
C LEU A 32 -8.27 -0.17 -5.36
N ASP A 33 -9.14 -0.28 -6.36
CA ASP A 33 -9.14 0.60 -7.54
C ASP A 33 -9.30 2.08 -7.15
N SER A 34 -10.20 2.38 -6.22
CA SER A 34 -10.42 3.75 -5.74
C SER A 34 -9.20 4.29 -5.00
N PHE A 35 -8.53 3.44 -4.21
CA PHE A 35 -7.29 3.79 -3.53
C PHE A 35 -6.17 4.09 -4.53
N LEU A 36 -5.94 3.22 -5.52
CA LEU A 36 -4.90 3.43 -6.54
C LEU A 36 -5.11 4.72 -7.33
N LYS A 37 -6.35 5.00 -7.76
CA LYS A 37 -6.68 6.26 -8.43
C LYS A 37 -6.40 7.48 -7.57
N LYS A 38 -6.75 7.42 -6.27
CA LYS A 38 -6.44 8.49 -5.32
C LYS A 38 -4.92 8.69 -5.19
N ILE A 39 -4.14 7.62 -5.07
CA ILE A 39 -2.67 7.70 -4.99
C ILE A 39 -2.08 8.36 -6.25
N GLN A 40 -2.58 8.01 -7.43
CA GLN A 40 -2.15 8.59 -8.71
C GLN A 40 -2.47 10.08 -8.85
N THR A 41 -3.37 10.64 -8.04
CA THR A 41 -3.68 12.09 -8.06
C THR A 41 -2.69 12.93 -7.24
N TYR A 42 -1.76 12.31 -6.53
CA TYR A 42 -0.78 13.04 -5.73
C TYR A 42 0.41 13.47 -6.59
N ASP A 43 0.66 14.78 -6.65
CA ASP A 43 1.74 15.37 -7.46
C ASP A 43 3.14 14.84 -7.12
N PHE A 44 3.35 14.34 -5.89
CA PHE A 44 4.61 13.76 -5.43
C PHE A 44 4.75 12.26 -5.72
N VAL A 45 3.77 11.64 -6.38
CA VAL A 45 3.82 10.23 -6.76
C VAL A 45 4.14 10.14 -8.25
N GLU A 46 5.39 9.81 -8.58
CA GLU A 46 5.83 9.69 -9.97
C GLU A 46 5.40 8.36 -10.60
N ARG A 47 5.50 7.26 -9.84
CA ARG A 47 5.21 5.91 -10.31
C ARG A 47 4.71 5.04 -9.16
N THR A 48 3.83 4.10 -9.49
CA THR A 48 3.35 3.08 -8.55
C THR A 48 3.56 1.70 -9.11
N GLU A 49 4.01 0.76 -8.29
CA GLU A 49 3.93 -0.68 -8.58
C GLU A 49 2.94 -1.33 -7.62
N THR A 50 1.94 -2.03 -8.15
CA THR A 50 0.94 -2.74 -7.34
C THR A 50 1.22 -4.23 -7.35
N ARG A 51 1.56 -4.78 -6.18
CA ARG A 51 1.74 -6.23 -5.98
C ARG A 51 0.54 -6.80 -5.25
N MET A 52 -0.31 -7.55 -5.96
CA MET A 52 -1.47 -8.21 -5.37
C MET A 52 -1.05 -9.53 -4.72
N ILE A 53 -1.26 -9.64 -3.40
CA ILE A 53 -0.97 -10.88 -2.66
C ILE A 53 -2.08 -11.90 -2.94
N LEU A 54 -1.72 -13.02 -3.55
CA LEU A 54 -2.65 -14.10 -3.90
C LEU A 54 -2.82 -15.13 -2.78
N ASN A 55 -1.76 -15.36 -2.02
CA ASN A 55 -1.73 -16.30 -0.92
C ASN A 55 -0.80 -15.80 0.18
N THR A 56 -1.25 -15.88 1.42
CA THR A 56 -0.46 -15.53 2.59
C THR A 56 -0.07 -16.81 3.31
N ILE A 57 1.19 -17.22 3.17
CA ILE A 57 1.72 -18.40 3.87
C ILE A 57 1.87 -18.13 5.37
N LYS A 58 2.26 -16.90 5.73
CA LYS A 58 2.50 -16.46 7.10
C LYS A 58 2.30 -14.95 7.21
N GLU A 59 1.54 -14.51 8.21
CA GLU A 59 1.39 -13.11 8.59
C GLU A 59 1.18 -13.05 10.11
N ASP A 60 2.20 -12.57 10.84
CA ASP A 60 2.16 -12.46 12.30
C ASP A 60 2.36 -11.00 12.71
N THR A 61 1.74 -10.61 13.83
CA THR A 61 2.05 -9.33 14.48
C THR A 61 3.18 -9.56 15.46
N ILE A 62 4.39 -9.05 15.16
CA ILE A 62 5.49 -9.10 16.12
C ILE A 62 5.27 -7.98 17.14
N LEU A 63 4.87 -8.34 18.36
CA LEU A 63 4.87 -7.45 19.51
C LEU A 63 6.28 -7.49 20.11
N PHE A 64 6.99 -6.37 20.07
CA PHE A 64 8.25 -6.16 20.80
C PHE A 64 7.95 -5.51 22.15
#